data_AF-A0A0C3B3G3-F1
#
_entry.id   AF-A0A0C3B3G3-F1
#
_cell.length_a   1.000
_cell.length_b   1.000
_cell.length_c   1.000
_cell.angle_alpha   90.00
_cell.angle_beta   90.00
_cell.angle_gamma   90.00
#
_symmetry.space_group_name_H-M   'P 1'
#
loop_
_entity.id
_entity.type
_entity.pdbx_description
1 polymer ?
#
loop_
_entity_poly.entity_id
_entity_poly.type
_entity_poly.pdbx_seq_one_letter_code
_entity_poly.pdbx_strand_id
1 'polypeptide(L)'
;MDRPTCTVVYPLYSMGGTMGTGIIVSYTWAQDILCFSALAQGKGLDVETLMLQTIIKDLADMHQVDYNKLKGMIVDHKVHNWYRDDTFALFGPGQFQNLYPAVTKPVVRILHFTGEVASVHHVLMAHFKLVHEGFRNLIAKMELNWGLPGEIDVKLLEQQVVLGQHMKFARAA
;
A
#
# COMPACT_ATOMS: atom_id res chain seq x y z
N MET A 1 11.29 -15.96 20.33
CA MET A 1 11.13 -14.67 19.64
C MET A 1 10.75 -14.97 18.21
N ASP A 2 9.85 -14.20 17.64
CA ASP A 2 9.50 -14.29 16.23
C ASP A 2 10.71 -13.93 15.35
N ARG A 3 10.77 -14.50 14.14
CA ARG A 3 11.90 -14.30 13.23
C ARG A 3 11.75 -13.00 12.44
N PRO A 4 12.84 -12.27 12.15
CA PRO A 4 12.82 -11.05 11.33
C PRO A 4 12.18 -11.21 9.95
N THR A 5 12.20 -12.44 9.40
CA THR A 5 11.58 -12.79 8.11
C THR A 5 10.05 -12.67 8.10
N CYS A 6 9.39 -12.71 9.27
CA CYS A 6 7.95 -12.55 9.51
C CYS A 6 7.01 -13.43 8.65
N THR A 7 6.86 -13.11 7.37
CA THR A 7 5.90 -13.74 6.44
C THR A 7 6.59 -14.22 5.17
N VAL A 8 6.49 -15.53 4.91
CA VAL A 8 6.90 -16.18 3.66
C VAL A 8 5.65 -16.47 2.83
N VAL A 9 5.64 -16.03 1.57
CA VAL A 9 4.52 -16.23 0.63
C VAL A 9 4.96 -17.16 -0.49
N TYR A 10 4.20 -18.25 -0.67
CA TYR A 10 4.35 -19.20 -1.76
C TYR A 10 3.39 -18.82 -2.89
N PRO A 11 3.89 -18.36 -4.04
CA PRO A 11 3.01 -17.96 -5.12
C PRO A 11 2.27 -19.16 -5.73
N LEU A 12 0.98 -18.98 -5.99
CA LEU A 12 0.15 -20.02 -6.59
C LEU A 12 0.58 -20.35 -8.03
N TYR A 13 1.06 -19.34 -8.77
CA TYR A 13 1.45 -19.48 -10.19
C TYR A 13 2.72 -20.32 -10.41
N SER A 14 3.48 -20.63 -9.35
CA SER A 14 4.63 -21.54 -9.45
C SER A 14 4.27 -23.02 -9.31
N MET A 15 3.03 -23.37 -8.98
CA MET A 15 2.61 -24.77 -8.88
C MET A 15 2.32 -25.37 -10.26
N GLY A 16 3.18 -26.28 -10.72
CA GLY A 16 3.00 -27.07 -11.96
C GLY A 16 3.84 -26.64 -13.17
N GLY A 17 4.68 -25.62 -13.04
CA GLY A 17 5.58 -25.16 -14.12
C GLY A 17 6.98 -25.77 -14.07
N THR A 18 7.62 -25.94 -15.24
CA THR A 18 9.03 -26.37 -15.39
C THR A 18 10.04 -25.21 -15.36
N MET A 19 9.56 -23.97 -15.22
CA MET A 19 10.38 -22.75 -15.22
C MET A 19 10.54 -22.21 -13.79
N GLY A 20 11.67 -21.54 -13.52
CA GLY A 20 12.11 -21.12 -12.19
C GLY A 20 11.01 -20.61 -11.27
N THR A 21 10.93 -21.20 -10.08
CA THR A 21 9.96 -20.82 -9.04
C THR A 21 10.56 -19.70 -8.19
N GLY A 22 9.95 -18.51 -8.25
CA GLY A 22 10.22 -17.44 -7.30
C GLY A 22 9.34 -17.58 -6.05
N ILE A 23 9.90 -17.30 -4.87
CA ILE A 23 9.15 -17.20 -3.62
C ILE A 23 9.36 -15.81 -3.01
N ILE A 24 8.36 -15.28 -2.32
CA ILE A 24 8.52 -14.05 -1.54
C ILE A 24 8.90 -14.49 -0.14
N VAL A 25 10.16 -14.32 0.20
CA VAL A 25 10.73 -14.82 1.45
C VAL A 25 10.45 -13.90 2.64
N SER A 26 10.21 -12.62 2.41
CA SER A 26 9.89 -11.66 3.47
C SER A 26 8.94 -10.60 2.92
N TYR A 27 7.72 -10.57 3.47
CA TYR A 27 6.73 -9.52 3.18
C TYR A 27 6.28 -8.87 4.50
N THR A 28 6.90 -7.74 4.84
CA THR A 28 6.83 -7.09 6.15
C THR A 28 6.34 -5.66 6.04
N TRP A 29 5.60 -5.20 7.04
CA TRP A 29 4.93 -3.90 7.07
C TRP A 29 5.29 -3.16 8.36
N ALA A 30 4.99 -1.86 8.43
CA ALA A 30 5.16 -1.03 9.63
C ALA A 30 6.56 -1.16 10.25
N GLN A 31 6.67 -1.42 11.56
CA GLN A 31 7.95 -1.46 12.27
C GLN A 31 8.81 -2.67 11.89
N ASP A 32 8.21 -3.78 11.45
CA ASP A 32 8.94 -4.99 11.06
C ASP A 32 9.82 -4.76 9.83
N ILE A 33 9.42 -3.81 8.96
CA ILE A 33 10.20 -3.45 7.78
C ILE A 33 11.54 -2.81 8.15
N LEU A 34 11.65 -2.16 9.33
CA LEU A 34 12.84 -1.38 9.69
C LEU A 34 14.09 -2.26 9.83
N CYS A 35 13.92 -3.50 10.28
CA CYS A 35 15.00 -4.47 10.44
C CYS A 35 15.73 -4.74 9.11
N PHE A 36 14.98 -4.97 8.02
CA PHE A 36 15.58 -5.24 6.71
C PHE A 36 15.74 -3.99 5.84
N SER A 37 14.94 -2.95 6.05
CA SER A 37 15.07 -1.66 5.35
C SER A 37 16.47 -1.06 5.50
N ALA A 38 17.08 -1.18 6.70
CA ALA A 38 18.44 -0.72 6.96
C ALA A 38 19.52 -1.50 6.17
N LEU A 39 19.24 -2.76 5.82
CA LEU A 39 20.17 -3.66 5.12
C LEU A 39 19.92 -3.71 3.60
N ALA A 40 18.73 -3.31 3.15
CA ALA A 40 18.32 -3.22 1.75
C ALA A 40 18.93 -1.98 1.05
N GLN A 41 20.25 -1.91 0.99
CA GLN A 41 20.98 -0.74 0.45
C GLN A 41 21.38 -0.90 -1.02
N GLY A 42 21.31 -2.10 -1.59
CA GLY A 42 21.68 -2.37 -2.97
C GLY A 42 22.39 -3.70 -3.16
N LYS A 43 22.08 -4.34 -4.29
CA LYS A 43 22.58 -5.66 -4.65
C LYS A 43 24.10 -5.67 -4.76
N GLY A 44 24.71 -6.66 -4.11
CA GLY A 44 26.16 -6.86 -4.09
C GLY A 44 26.91 -6.10 -3.00
N LEU A 45 26.23 -5.28 -2.19
CA LEU A 45 26.82 -4.70 -0.99
C LEU A 45 26.87 -5.72 0.15
N ASP A 46 27.90 -5.64 0.99
CA ASP A 46 28.08 -6.55 2.14
C ASP A 46 26.87 -6.54 3.09
N VAL A 47 26.26 -5.37 3.27
CA VAL A 47 25.07 -5.18 4.11
C VAL A 47 23.84 -5.92 3.57
N GLU A 48 23.66 -5.95 2.25
CA GLU A 48 22.56 -6.71 1.62
C GLU A 48 22.85 -8.21 1.64
N THR A 49 24.12 -8.60 1.53
CA THR A 49 24.55 -10.00 1.70
C THR A 49 24.23 -10.51 3.10
N LEU A 50 24.43 -9.70 4.15
CA LEU A 50 24.05 -10.05 5.52
C LEU A 50 22.54 -10.27 5.68
N MET A 51 21.73 -9.41 5.05
CA MET A 51 20.27 -9.59 5.01
C MET A 51 19.89 -10.92 4.37
N LEU A 52 20.44 -11.22 3.19
CA LEU A 52 20.17 -12.47 2.49
C LEU A 52 20.56 -13.69 3.35
N GLN A 53 21.72 -13.65 4.01
CA GLN A 53 22.16 -14.72 4.91
C GLN A 53 21.19 -14.93 6.09
N THR A 54 20.68 -13.84 6.67
CA THR A 54 19.69 -13.89 7.76
C THR A 54 18.40 -14.54 7.29
N ILE A 55 17.88 -14.13 6.13
CA ILE A 55 16.65 -14.69 5.56
C ILE A 55 16.82 -16.18 5.23
N ILE A 56 17.95 -16.59 4.64
CA ILE A 56 18.22 -18.02 4.34
C ILE A 56 18.27 -18.83 5.63
N LYS A 57 18.89 -18.30 6.69
CA LYS A 57 18.94 -18.97 7.99
C LYS A 57 17.55 -19.13 8.59
N ASP A 58 16.75 -18.07 8.57
CA ASP A 58 15.38 -18.10 9.05
C ASP A 58 14.55 -19.14 8.28
N LEU A 59 14.65 -19.18 6.95
CA LEU A 59 13.99 -20.17 6.10
C LEU A 59 14.46 -21.60 6.38
N ALA A 60 15.77 -21.80 6.53
CA ALA A 60 16.34 -23.11 6.86
C ALA A 60 15.76 -23.64 8.17
N ASP A 61 15.69 -22.80 9.19
CA ASP A 61 15.11 -23.15 10.49
C ASP A 61 13.58 -23.33 10.41
N MET A 62 12.87 -22.52 9.62
CA MET A 62 11.41 -22.62 9.43
C MET A 62 11.00 -23.91 8.71
N HIS A 63 11.78 -24.33 7.72
CA HIS A 63 11.49 -25.50 6.89
C HIS A 63 12.26 -26.75 7.31
N GLN A 64 13.10 -26.67 8.34
CA GLN A 64 13.95 -27.76 8.81
C GLN A 64 14.82 -28.33 7.68
N VAL A 65 15.42 -27.45 6.88
CA VAL A 65 16.31 -27.80 5.77
C VAL A 65 17.72 -27.31 6.03
N ASP A 66 18.72 -27.95 5.42
CA ASP A 66 20.10 -27.50 5.52
C ASP A 66 20.30 -26.12 4.89
N TYR A 67 21.00 -25.24 5.61
CA TYR A 67 21.31 -23.88 5.18
C TYR A 67 22.10 -23.86 3.88
N ASN A 68 23.13 -24.70 3.74
CA ASN A 68 23.99 -24.70 2.55
C ASN A 68 23.26 -25.21 1.32
N LYS A 69 22.40 -26.23 1.50
CA LYS A 69 21.50 -26.71 0.46
C LYS A 69 20.56 -25.60 -0.01
N LEU A 70 19.89 -24.91 0.92
CA LEU A 70 18.97 -23.83 0.57
C LEU A 70 19.70 -22.66 -0.12
N LYS A 71 20.86 -22.27 0.41
CA LYS A 71 21.72 -21.25 -0.20
C LYS A 71 22.13 -21.61 -1.63
N GLY A 72 22.46 -22.87 -1.88
CA GLY A 72 22.82 -23.37 -3.22
C GLY A 72 21.66 -23.42 -4.20
N MET A 73 20.41 -23.36 -3.74
CA MET A 73 19.21 -23.32 -4.60
C MET A 73 18.86 -21.89 -5.06
N ILE A 74 19.46 -20.86 -4.47
CA ILE A 74 19.18 -19.46 -4.81
C ILE A 74 19.96 -19.09 -6.06
N VAL A 75 19.22 -18.80 -7.13
CA VAL A 75 19.78 -18.32 -8.41
C VAL A 75 19.93 -16.81 -8.40
N ASP A 76 18.90 -16.11 -7.91
CA ASP A 76 18.89 -14.66 -7.83
C ASP A 76 17.93 -14.17 -6.74
N HIS A 77 18.10 -12.92 -6.30
CA HIS A 77 17.18 -12.24 -5.39
C HIS A 77 16.93 -10.80 -5.83
N LYS A 78 15.74 -10.30 -5.50
CA LYS A 78 15.35 -8.90 -5.68
C LYS A 78 14.71 -8.39 -4.40
N VAL A 79 15.08 -7.18 -4.04
CA VAL A 79 14.57 -6.49 -2.85
C VAL A 79 13.93 -5.20 -3.32
N HIS A 80 12.78 -4.89 -2.76
CA HIS A 80 12.14 -3.61 -2.99
C HIS A 80 11.64 -3.08 -1.64
N ASN A 81 12.08 -1.87 -1.30
CA ASN A 81 11.81 -1.24 -0.02
C ASN A 81 10.90 -0.05 -0.23
N TRP A 82 9.59 -0.32 -0.23
CA TRP A 82 8.57 0.71 -0.37
C TRP A 82 8.62 1.77 0.74
N TYR A 83 9.25 1.51 1.90
CA TYR A 83 9.38 2.53 2.95
C TYR A 83 10.25 3.72 2.52
N ARG A 84 11.16 3.50 1.57
CA ARG A 84 11.94 4.58 0.94
C ARG A 84 11.18 5.32 -0.15
N ASP A 85 10.19 4.65 -0.76
CA ASP A 85 9.53 5.09 -2.00
C ASP A 85 8.03 5.48 -1.78
N ASP A 86 7.62 5.71 -0.53
CA ASP A 86 6.23 5.89 -0.06
C ASP A 86 5.31 4.69 -0.37
N THR A 87 4.98 3.88 0.66
CA THR A 87 4.22 2.62 0.53
C THR A 87 2.75 2.82 0.17
N PHE A 88 2.02 3.39 1.14
CA PHE A 88 0.58 3.51 1.21
C PHE A 88 0.24 4.27 2.51
N ALA A 89 -0.94 4.87 2.56
CA ALA A 89 -1.46 5.52 3.77
C ALA A 89 -1.89 4.46 4.80
N LEU A 90 -1.40 4.59 6.03
CA LEU A 90 -1.91 3.85 7.18
C LEU A 90 -2.22 4.85 8.28
N PHE A 91 -3.51 5.12 8.47
CA PHE A 91 -3.95 6.09 9.47
C PHE A 91 -3.81 5.55 10.90
N GLY A 92 -3.19 6.35 11.75
CA GLY A 92 -3.18 6.15 13.19
C GLY A 92 -4.55 6.46 13.83
N PRO A 93 -4.70 6.17 15.14
CA PRO A 93 -5.93 6.39 15.87
C PRO A 93 -6.45 7.84 15.72
N GLY A 94 -7.72 7.99 15.36
CA GLY A 94 -8.39 9.29 15.20
C GLY A 94 -8.05 10.07 13.92
N GLN A 95 -7.03 9.66 13.15
CA GLN A 95 -6.69 10.35 11.89
C GLN A 95 -7.78 10.17 10.83
N PHE A 96 -8.45 9.01 10.79
CA PHE A 96 -9.57 8.82 9.90
C PHE A 96 -10.74 9.79 10.20
N GLN A 97 -10.99 10.08 11.48
CA GLN A 97 -12.06 11.01 11.84
C GLN A 97 -11.69 12.48 11.55
N ASN A 98 -10.43 12.85 11.81
CA ASN A 98 -10.02 14.26 11.82
C ASN A 98 -9.32 14.71 10.52
N LEU A 99 -8.47 13.86 9.94
CA LEU A 99 -7.65 14.17 8.77
C LEU A 99 -8.33 13.77 7.45
N TYR A 100 -8.98 12.59 7.41
CA TYR A 100 -9.65 12.11 6.20
C TYR A 100 -10.62 13.13 5.60
N PRO A 101 -11.51 13.78 6.37
CA PRO A 101 -12.45 14.74 5.80
C PRO A 101 -11.75 15.96 5.19
N ALA A 102 -10.59 16.35 5.73
CA ALA A 102 -9.79 17.45 5.20
C ALA A 102 -9.08 17.05 3.89
N VAL A 103 -8.54 15.82 3.81
CA VAL A 103 -7.86 15.29 2.62
C VAL A 103 -8.83 15.09 1.45
N THR A 104 -10.04 14.60 1.72
CA THR A 104 -11.05 14.35 0.67
C THR A 104 -11.84 15.61 0.28
N LYS A 105 -11.68 16.71 1.01
CA LYS A 105 -12.40 17.95 0.74
C LYS A 105 -11.78 18.68 -0.46
N PRO A 106 -12.57 19.04 -1.48
CA PRO A 106 -12.06 19.80 -2.62
C PRO A 106 -11.55 21.19 -2.18
N VAL A 107 -10.38 21.57 -2.67
CA VAL A 107 -9.76 22.87 -2.41
C VAL A 107 -10.19 23.85 -3.51
N VAL A 108 -10.72 25.01 -3.11
CA VAL A 108 -11.21 26.08 -4.03
C VAL A 108 -12.19 25.54 -5.09
N ARG A 109 -12.97 24.50 -4.76
CA ARG A 109 -14.01 23.88 -5.61
C ARG A 109 -13.52 23.20 -6.90
N ILE A 110 -12.25 23.31 -7.27
CA ILE A 110 -11.72 22.80 -8.56
C ILE A 110 -10.55 21.82 -8.40
N LEU A 111 -9.90 21.82 -7.24
CA LEU A 111 -8.79 20.92 -6.94
C LEU A 111 -9.29 19.76 -6.09
N HIS A 112 -9.15 18.54 -6.63
CA HIS A 112 -9.51 17.30 -5.96
C HIS A 112 -8.26 16.46 -5.75
N PHE A 113 -8.05 15.98 -4.52
CA PHE A 113 -7.04 14.97 -4.25
C PHE A 113 -7.63 13.58 -4.50
N THR A 114 -6.90 12.77 -5.26
CA THR A 114 -7.28 11.39 -5.63
C THR A 114 -6.15 10.43 -5.26
N GLY A 115 -6.43 9.13 -5.34
CA GLY A 115 -5.51 8.06 -4.94
C GLY A 115 -5.97 7.36 -3.66
N GLU A 116 -5.17 6.41 -3.19
CA GLU A 116 -5.59 5.53 -2.09
C GLU A 116 -5.81 6.23 -0.76
N VAL A 117 -4.99 7.23 -0.42
CA VAL A 117 -5.18 8.04 0.80
C VAL A 117 -6.52 8.78 0.83
N ALA A 118 -7.08 9.11 -0.33
CA ALA A 118 -8.39 9.76 -0.48
C ALA A 118 -9.56 8.75 -0.49
N SER A 119 -9.29 7.45 -0.34
CA SER A 119 -10.28 6.39 -0.21
C SER A 119 -10.45 5.91 1.22
N VAL A 120 -11.56 5.24 1.49
CA VAL A 120 -11.78 4.52 2.76
C VAL A 120 -11.08 3.16 2.75
N HIS A 121 -10.69 2.67 1.58
CA HIS A 121 -9.94 1.43 1.37
C HIS A 121 -8.47 1.75 1.04
N HIS A 122 -7.66 1.92 2.09
CA HIS A 122 -6.20 2.07 1.94
C HIS A 122 -5.56 0.72 1.53
N VAL A 123 -4.43 0.76 0.83
CA VAL A 123 -3.65 -0.42 0.38
C VAL A 123 -4.33 -1.28 -0.71
N LEU A 124 -5.46 -0.80 -1.23
CA LEU A 124 -6.18 -1.35 -2.37
C LEU A 124 -6.26 -0.30 -3.48
N MET A 125 -6.49 -0.72 -4.72
CA MET A 125 -6.69 0.23 -5.82
C MET A 125 -7.94 1.09 -5.56
N ALA A 126 -7.72 2.32 -5.12
CA ALA A 126 -8.78 3.27 -4.88
C ALA A 126 -9.36 3.84 -6.17
N HIS A 127 -10.69 3.81 -6.25
CA HIS A 127 -11.47 4.34 -7.36
C HIS A 127 -11.69 5.86 -7.28
N PHE A 128 -11.93 6.45 -8.45
CA PHE A 128 -12.14 7.87 -8.67
C PHE A 128 -13.23 8.47 -7.77
N LYS A 129 -12.86 9.45 -6.94
CA LYS A 129 -13.80 10.37 -6.29
C LYS A 129 -13.76 11.72 -7.00
N LEU A 130 -14.63 11.90 -8.00
CA LEU A 130 -14.88 13.19 -8.64
C LEU A 130 -16.32 13.58 -8.36
N VAL A 131 -16.53 14.39 -7.31
CA VAL A 131 -17.87 14.83 -6.96
C VAL A 131 -17.83 16.31 -6.67
N HIS A 132 -18.46 17.05 -7.56
CA HIS A 132 -18.71 18.47 -7.39
C HIS A 132 -20.11 18.82 -7.90
N GLU A 133 -20.77 19.71 -7.18
CA GLU A 133 -22.02 20.35 -7.62
C GLU A 133 -21.77 21.25 -8.83
N GLY A 134 -22.04 20.69 -10.00
CA GLY A 134 -21.86 21.31 -11.32
C GLY A 134 -21.66 20.28 -12.42
N PHE A 135 -21.26 19.06 -12.04
CA PHE A 135 -20.96 17.96 -12.97
C PHE A 135 -21.91 16.75 -12.82
N ARG A 136 -23.16 16.95 -12.38
CA ARG A 136 -24.17 15.88 -12.27
C ARG A 136 -24.31 15.09 -13.58
N ASN A 137 -24.14 15.75 -14.72
CA ASN A 137 -24.14 15.12 -16.05
C ASN A 137 -22.95 14.17 -16.27
N LEU A 138 -21.76 14.48 -15.70
CA LEU A 138 -20.61 13.59 -15.75
C LEU A 138 -20.73 12.44 -14.76
N ILE A 139 -21.36 12.65 -13.60
CA ILE A 139 -21.69 11.57 -12.65
C ILE A 139 -22.62 10.57 -13.31
N ALA A 140 -23.72 11.02 -13.92
CA ALA A 140 -24.63 10.15 -14.66
C ALA A 140 -23.93 9.41 -15.82
N LYS A 141 -23.00 10.07 -16.52
CA LYS A 141 -22.20 9.45 -17.57
C LYS A 141 -21.21 8.42 -17.02
N MET A 142 -20.64 8.66 -15.84
CA MET A 142 -19.74 7.73 -15.16
C MET A 142 -20.51 6.48 -14.71
N GLU A 143 -21.67 6.67 -14.08
CA GLU A 143 -22.57 5.59 -13.67
C GLU A 143 -23.04 4.75 -14.86
N LEU A 144 -23.39 5.39 -15.97
CA LEU A 144 -23.79 4.69 -17.19
C LEU A 144 -22.68 3.79 -17.75
N ASN A 145 -21.43 4.26 -17.69
CA ASN A 145 -20.29 3.58 -18.32
C ASN A 145 -19.61 2.55 -17.40
N TRP A 146 -19.54 2.82 -16.10
CA TRP A 146 -18.75 2.04 -15.14
C TRP A 146 -19.55 1.57 -13.91
N GLY A 147 -20.83 1.92 -13.82
CA GLY A 147 -21.68 1.61 -12.66
C GLY A 147 -21.43 2.52 -11.46
N LEU A 148 -22.25 2.37 -10.42
CA LEU A 148 -22.01 2.98 -9.12
C LEU A 148 -20.97 2.13 -8.36
N PRO A 149 -19.85 2.72 -7.92
CA PRO A 149 -18.96 2.03 -6.98
C PRO A 149 -19.76 1.72 -5.71
N GLY A 150 -19.82 0.46 -5.28
CA GLY A 150 -20.55 0.05 -4.08
C GLY A 150 -20.09 0.72 -2.77
N GLU A 151 -19.01 1.48 -2.84
CA GLU A 151 -18.38 2.24 -1.75
C GLU A 151 -18.96 3.64 -1.56
N ILE A 152 -19.77 4.13 -2.50
CA ILE A 152 -20.27 5.51 -2.50
C ILE A 152 -21.72 5.53 -2.01
N ASP A 153 -21.92 5.91 -0.74
CA ASP A 153 -23.21 6.44 -0.30
C ASP A 153 -23.34 7.88 -0.79
N VAL A 154 -24.22 8.06 -1.78
CA VAL A 154 -24.49 9.36 -2.41
C VAL A 154 -24.88 10.41 -1.36
N LYS A 155 -25.56 10.04 -0.26
CA LYS A 155 -25.95 10.99 0.80
C LYS A 155 -24.74 11.48 1.61
N LEU A 156 -23.85 10.57 1.99
CA LEU A 156 -22.62 10.93 2.71
C LEU A 156 -21.70 11.79 1.85
N LEU A 157 -21.67 11.49 0.56
CA LEU A 157 -20.92 12.23 -0.43
C LEU A 157 -21.47 13.66 -0.63
N GLU A 158 -22.80 13.81 -0.76
CA GLU A 158 -23.46 15.12 -0.80
C GLU A 158 -23.17 15.93 0.47
N GLN A 159 -23.23 15.31 1.65
CA GLN A 159 -22.85 15.96 2.92
C GLN A 159 -21.38 16.44 2.91
N GLN A 160 -20.45 15.62 2.42
CA GLN A 160 -19.04 16.02 2.31
C GLN A 160 -18.85 17.21 1.35
N VAL A 161 -19.57 17.25 0.23
CA VAL A 161 -19.54 18.36 -0.72
C VAL A 161 -20.09 19.64 -0.08
N VAL A 162 -21.23 19.57 0.61
CA VAL A 162 -21.85 20.72 1.30
C VAL A 162 -20.95 21.25 2.42
N LEU A 163 -20.40 20.39 3.27
CA LEU A 163 -19.41 20.77 4.31
C LEU A 163 -18.11 21.32 3.70
N GLY A 164 -17.78 20.86 2.49
CA GLY A 164 -16.71 21.40 1.66
C GLY A 164 -16.88 22.89 1.35
N GLN A 165 -18.11 23.31 1.08
CA GLN A 165 -18.44 24.65 0.59
C GLN A 165 -18.61 25.71 1.70
N HIS A 166 -18.92 25.31 2.93
CA HIS A 166 -19.30 26.27 4.00
C HIS A 166 -18.15 26.86 4.84
N MET A 167 -16.89 26.46 4.63
CA MET A 167 -15.77 27.17 5.26
C MET A 167 -15.48 28.46 4.49
N LYS A 168 -16.02 29.58 4.98
CA LYS A 168 -15.46 30.90 4.70
C LYS A 168 -14.02 30.87 5.21
N PHE A 169 -13.04 31.05 4.33
CA PHE A 169 -11.69 31.41 4.76
C PHE A 169 -11.83 32.63 5.67
N ALA A 170 -11.61 32.46 6.97
CA ALA A 170 -11.35 33.59 7.84
C ALA A 170 -10.12 34.28 7.24
N ARG A 171 -10.33 35.46 6.65
CA ARG A 171 -9.23 36.31 6.20
C ARG A 171 -8.37 36.55 7.44
N ALA A 172 -7.19 35.94 7.48
CA ALA A 172 -6.15 36.38 8.38
C ALA A 172 -5.83 37.82 8.00
N ALA A 173 -5.98 38.70 8.99
CA ALA A 173 -5.67 40.13 8.90
C ALA A 173 -4.17 40.35 8.68
#